data_AF-A0A529UIU6-F1
#
_entry.id   AF-A0A529UIU6-F1
#
_cell.length_a   1.000
_cell.length_b   1.000
_cell.length_c   1.000
_cell.angle_alpha   90.00
_cell.angle_beta   90.00
_cell.angle_gamma   90.00
#
_symmetry.space_group_name_H-M   'P 1'
#
loop_
_entity.id
_entity.type
_entity.pdbx_description
1 polymer ?
#
loop_
_entity_poly.entity_id
_entity_poly.type
_entity_poly.pdbx_seq_one_letter_code
_entity_poly.pdbx_strand_id
1 'polypeptide(L)'
;MSDPLLTAAETEEAALLKELELNPTFQRLRTVRQVIALLGGASKDSDLATEAKPNPTPTTQFPRTLRLRLTKRQDVEDAAVHHLTKTGRRASSGELFSVMRSKGIIIGGAVPSKTLASTLSTSDRFNNIRELGGYGLEEWGDSAGPSVEMKNVTDDKSTTSSQITGEPASSPFETKDQNNGSW
;
A
#
# COMPACT_ATOMS: atom_id res chain seq x y z
N MET A 1 16.08 56.84 -14.06
CA MET A 1 16.40 57.16 -12.65
C MET A 1 15.18 56.76 -11.86
N SER A 2 15.29 55.76 -10.99
CA SER A 2 14.17 55.22 -10.21
C SER A 2 13.70 56.27 -9.20
N ASP A 3 12.38 56.43 -9.05
CA ASP A 3 11.83 57.38 -8.09
C ASP A 3 12.21 56.97 -6.65
N PRO A 4 12.83 57.86 -5.85
CA PRO A 4 13.31 57.53 -4.51
C PRO A 4 12.17 57.12 -3.57
N LEU A 5 10.95 57.57 -3.85
CA LEU A 5 9.74 57.20 -3.11
C LEU A 5 9.35 55.73 -3.36
N LEU A 6 9.52 55.25 -4.61
CA LEU A 6 9.23 53.86 -4.98
C LEU A 6 10.21 52.91 -4.28
N THR A 7 11.49 53.27 -4.27
CA THR A 7 12.52 52.48 -3.60
C THR A 7 12.31 52.42 -2.08
N ALA A 8 11.87 53.52 -1.45
CA ALA A 8 11.53 53.51 -0.04
C ALA A 8 10.34 52.57 0.26
N ALA A 9 9.28 52.63 -0.55
CA ALA A 9 8.11 51.76 -0.40
C ALA A 9 8.47 50.27 -0.56
N GLU A 10 9.29 49.91 -1.55
CA GLU A 10 9.77 48.54 -1.75
C GLU A 10 10.60 48.03 -0.55
N THR A 11 11.42 48.90 0.06
CA THR A 11 12.21 48.51 1.22
C THR A 11 11.36 48.28 2.47
N GLU A 12 10.31 49.08 2.67
CA GLU A 12 9.39 48.94 3.80
C GLU A 12 8.52 47.68 3.62
N GLU A 13 8.04 47.43 2.40
CA GLU A 13 7.33 46.19 2.07
C GLU A 13 8.20 44.96 2.36
N ALA A 14 9.46 44.97 1.93
CA ALA A 14 10.39 43.87 2.19
C ALA A 14 10.67 43.67 3.70
N ALA A 15 10.66 44.75 4.49
CA ALA A 15 10.82 44.67 5.95
C ALA A 15 9.57 44.06 6.61
N LEU A 16 8.38 44.51 6.22
CA LEU A 16 7.10 43.99 6.72
C LEU A 16 6.91 42.52 6.36
N LEU A 17 7.30 42.10 5.16
CA LEU A 17 7.26 40.70 4.76
C LEU A 17 8.16 39.82 5.64
N LYS A 18 9.37 40.29 5.99
CA LYS A 18 10.27 39.57 6.90
C LYS A 18 9.69 39.44 8.31
N GLU A 19 9.04 40.49 8.81
CA GLU A 19 8.38 40.45 10.11
C GLU A 19 7.20 39.47 10.12
N LEU A 20 6.42 39.44 9.03
CA LEU A 20 5.32 38.48 8.86
C LEU A 20 5.81 37.04 8.73
N GLU A 21 6.96 36.78 8.12
CA GLU A 21 7.54 35.43 8.02
C GLU A 21 7.87 34.80 9.38
N LEU A 22 8.20 35.61 10.38
CA LEU A 22 8.42 35.16 11.76
C LEU A 22 7.12 34.80 12.47
N ASN A 23 5.96 35.25 11.97
CA ASN A 23 4.67 34.97 12.59
C ASN A 23 4.15 33.58 12.17
N PRO A 24 3.93 32.65 13.13
CA PRO A 24 3.45 31.29 12.81
C PRO A 24 2.05 31.30 12.16
N THR A 25 1.23 32.32 12.43
CA THR A 25 -0.11 32.49 11.84
C THR A 25 -0.01 32.77 10.34
N PHE A 26 0.97 33.57 9.93
CA PHE A 26 1.21 33.90 8.52
C PHE A 26 1.70 32.67 7.74
N GLN A 27 2.55 31.84 8.33
CA GLN A 27 2.97 30.57 7.75
C GLN A 27 1.80 29.61 7.54
N ARG A 28 0.91 29.48 8.53
CA ARG A 28 -0.33 28.68 8.40
C ARG A 28 -1.19 29.19 7.26
N LEU A 29 -1.41 30.49 7.17
CA LEU A 29 -2.18 31.09 6.08
C LEU A 29 -1.55 30.82 4.70
N ARG A 30 -0.22 30.91 4.59
CA ARG A 30 0.52 30.57 3.35
C ARG A 30 0.31 29.10 2.95
N THR A 31 0.36 28.18 3.91
CA THR A 31 0.11 26.75 3.63
C THR A 31 -1.33 26.50 3.19
N VAL A 32 -2.31 27.13 3.82
CA VAL A 32 -3.72 27.01 3.42
C VAL A 32 -3.93 27.55 2.01
N ARG A 33 -3.33 28.70 1.66
CA ARG A 33 -3.38 29.24 0.29
C ARG A 33 -2.78 28.29 -0.74
N GLN A 34 -1.67 27.63 -0.42
CA GLN A 34 -1.06 26.62 -1.31
C GLN A 34 -1.96 25.39 -1.49
N VAL A 35 -2.58 24.91 -0.40
CA VAL A 35 -3.54 23.79 -0.46
C VAL A 35 -4.75 24.17 -1.31
N ILE A 36 -5.29 25.38 -1.15
CA ILE A 36 -6.38 25.90 -1.98
C ILE A 36 -5.97 26.01 -3.45
N ALA A 37 -4.77 26.51 -3.75
CA ALA A 37 -4.28 26.61 -5.13
C ALA A 37 -4.08 25.24 -5.81
N LEU A 38 -3.66 24.23 -5.05
CA LEU A 38 -3.44 22.86 -5.55
C LEU A 38 -4.74 22.09 -5.75
N LEU A 39 -5.71 22.24 -4.83
CA LEU A 39 -6.97 21.48 -4.85
C LEU A 39 -8.09 22.22 -5.59
N GLY A 40 -8.10 23.54 -5.53
CA GLY A 40 -9.13 24.40 -6.10
C GLY A 40 -8.80 24.86 -7.51
N GLY A 41 -8.15 24.02 -8.32
CA GLY A 41 -7.65 24.35 -9.67
C GLY A 41 -8.50 25.40 -10.39
N ALA A 42 -7.92 26.59 -10.57
CA ALA A 42 -8.41 27.64 -11.46
C ALA A 42 -9.91 27.98 -11.37
N SER A 43 -10.40 28.45 -10.21
CA SER A 43 -11.75 29.04 -10.14
C SER A 43 -11.81 30.27 -9.24
N LYS A 44 -11.24 31.37 -9.75
CA LYS A 44 -11.90 32.69 -9.88
C LYS A 44 -10.86 33.73 -10.29
N ASP A 45 -10.99 34.19 -11.54
CA ASP A 45 -10.67 35.52 -12.05
C ASP A 45 -9.45 36.22 -11.46
N SER A 46 -8.34 36.08 -12.19
CA SER A 46 -7.34 37.13 -12.32
C SER A 46 -7.08 37.32 -13.81
N ASP A 47 -8.10 37.82 -14.50
CA ASP A 47 -7.93 38.61 -15.72
C ASP A 47 -7.18 39.88 -15.32
N LEU A 48 -5.85 39.80 -15.31
CA LEU A 48 -4.94 40.92 -15.49
C LEU A 48 -3.64 40.34 -16.00
N ALA A 49 -3.51 40.38 -17.32
CA ALA A 49 -2.26 40.17 -18.02
C ALA A 49 -1.19 41.11 -17.48
N THR A 50 -0.06 40.56 -17.04
CA THR A 50 1.24 41.17 -17.31
C THR A 50 2.30 40.06 -17.37
N GLU A 51 2.99 40.04 -18.50
CA GLU A 51 4.12 39.17 -18.82
C GLU A 51 5.20 39.17 -17.74
N ALA A 52 5.74 37.99 -17.37
CA ALA A 52 7.18 37.80 -17.09
C ALA A 52 7.54 36.32 -16.83
N LYS A 53 8.22 35.74 -17.84
CA LYS A 53 9.25 34.68 -17.82
C LYS A 53 9.12 33.44 -16.91
N PRO A 54 9.32 32.20 -17.45
CA PRO A 54 9.43 30.99 -16.66
C PRO A 54 10.83 30.89 -16.03
N ASN A 55 10.93 31.06 -14.71
CA ASN A 55 12.13 30.66 -13.96
C ASN A 55 11.78 29.40 -13.14
N PRO A 56 12.32 28.22 -13.47
CA PRO A 56 12.11 27.02 -12.65
C PRO A 56 13.03 27.12 -11.42
N THR A 57 12.47 27.39 -10.25
CA THR A 57 13.24 27.38 -9.00
C THR A 57 12.42 26.76 -7.86
N PRO A 58 13.11 26.19 -6.87
CA PRO A 58 13.37 24.78 -6.75
C PRO A 58 12.25 24.08 -5.97
N THR A 59 12.01 22.80 -6.29
CA THR A 59 11.18 21.90 -5.50
C THR A 59 11.64 21.90 -4.04
N THR A 60 10.96 22.66 -3.18
CA THR A 60 11.13 22.61 -1.73
C THR A 60 10.71 21.21 -1.28
N GLN A 61 11.69 20.32 -1.19
CA GLN A 61 11.50 18.97 -0.71
C GLN A 61 11.09 19.06 0.76
N PHE A 62 9.83 18.75 1.04
CA PHE A 62 9.33 18.55 2.40
C PHE A 62 10.32 17.68 3.21
N PRO A 63 10.52 17.95 4.51
CA PRO A 63 11.30 17.05 5.36
C PRO A 63 10.69 15.66 5.28
N ARG A 64 11.43 14.71 4.67
CA ARG A 64 11.00 13.32 4.43
C ARG A 64 10.59 12.57 5.71
N THR A 65 10.91 13.12 6.88
CA THR A 65 10.77 12.47 8.18
C THR A 65 9.33 12.35 8.67
N LEU A 66 8.39 13.19 8.21
CA LEU A 66 6.95 13.05 8.57
C LEU A 66 6.14 12.18 7.59
N ARG A 67 6.67 11.87 6.40
CA ARG A 67 6.03 10.95 5.44
C ARG A 67 6.28 9.46 5.76
N LEU A 68 7.30 9.13 6.55
CA LEU A 68 7.79 7.75 6.72
C LEU A 68 6.98 6.86 7.68
N ARG A 69 6.08 7.41 8.51
CA ARG A 69 5.29 6.59 9.46
C ARG A 69 3.94 6.14 8.92
N LEU A 70 3.30 6.91 8.06
CA LEU A 70 2.13 6.43 7.32
C LEU A 70 2.51 5.42 6.23
N THR A 71 3.74 5.52 5.66
CA THR A 71 4.13 4.65 4.54
C THR A 71 4.09 3.18 4.90
N LYS A 72 4.67 2.73 6.03
CA LYS A 72 4.78 1.29 6.29
C LYS A 72 3.44 0.56 6.38
N ARG A 73 2.44 1.16 7.03
CA ARG A 73 1.09 0.59 7.09
C ARG A 73 0.44 0.61 5.71
N GLN A 74 0.56 1.72 4.99
CA GLN A 74 -0.02 1.86 3.67
C GLN A 74 0.64 0.93 2.64
N ASP A 75 1.96 0.74 2.72
CA ASP A 75 2.73 -0.20 1.90
C ASP A 75 2.25 -1.64 2.13
N VAL A 76 1.97 -2.00 3.39
CA VAL A 76 1.37 -3.29 3.76
C VAL A 76 -0.03 -3.44 3.15
N GLU A 77 -0.89 -2.43 3.30
CA GLU A 77 -2.25 -2.46 2.77
C GLU A 77 -2.24 -2.52 1.24
N ASP A 78 -1.48 -1.67 0.56
CA ASP A 78 -1.39 -1.64 -0.90
C ASP A 78 -0.77 -2.92 -1.46
N ALA A 79 0.21 -3.51 -0.76
CA ALA A 79 0.75 -4.80 -1.13
C ALA A 79 -0.29 -5.93 -1.03
N ALA A 80 -1.14 -5.90 0.01
CA ALA A 80 -2.24 -6.85 0.19
C ALA A 80 -3.33 -6.65 -0.86
N VAL A 81 -3.77 -5.41 -1.11
CA VAL A 81 -4.78 -5.09 -2.13
C VAL A 81 -4.31 -5.56 -3.49
N HIS A 82 -3.08 -5.22 -3.89
CA HIS A 82 -2.52 -5.67 -5.17
C HIS A 82 -2.49 -7.19 -5.31
N HIS A 83 -2.27 -7.93 -4.22
CA HIS A 83 -2.28 -9.39 -4.27
C HIS A 83 -3.69 -9.95 -4.43
N LEU A 84 -4.65 -9.43 -3.65
CA LEU A 84 -6.05 -9.83 -3.70
C LEU A 84 -6.66 -9.52 -5.06
N THR A 85 -6.43 -8.33 -5.61
CA THR A 85 -6.91 -7.97 -6.96
C THR A 85 -6.28 -8.84 -8.05
N LYS A 86 -4.98 -9.12 -7.96
CA LYS A 86 -4.28 -9.98 -8.94
C LYS A 86 -4.77 -11.42 -8.91
N THR A 87 -5.03 -11.96 -7.72
CA THR A 87 -5.42 -13.38 -7.56
C THR A 87 -6.92 -13.59 -7.70
N GLY A 88 -7.74 -12.54 -7.53
CA GLY A 88 -9.20 -12.63 -7.60
C GLY A 88 -9.82 -13.50 -6.51
N ARG A 89 -9.09 -13.76 -5.41
CA ARG A 89 -9.54 -14.64 -4.34
C ARG A 89 -9.14 -14.09 -2.97
N ARG A 90 -9.89 -14.49 -1.95
CA ARG A 90 -9.51 -14.27 -0.55
C ARG A 90 -8.20 -14.99 -0.23
N ALA A 91 -7.43 -14.41 0.68
CA ALA A 91 -6.14 -14.95 1.11
C ALA A 91 -6.04 -15.00 2.63
N SER A 92 -5.37 -16.04 3.12
CA SER A 92 -5.08 -16.15 4.55
C SER A 92 -4.01 -15.15 4.99
N SER A 93 -3.94 -14.86 6.29
CA SER A 93 -2.88 -14.00 6.84
C SER A 93 -1.47 -14.57 6.60
N GLY A 94 -1.32 -15.90 6.52
CA GLY A 94 -0.05 -16.56 6.19
C GLY A 94 0.37 -16.38 4.74
N GLU A 95 -0.57 -16.46 3.80
CA GLU A 95 -0.32 -16.19 2.39
C GLU A 95 0.07 -14.72 2.17
N LEU A 96 -0.70 -13.78 2.74
CA LEU A 96 -0.41 -12.36 2.66
C LEU A 96 0.95 -12.01 3.28
N PHE A 97 1.31 -12.66 4.39
CA PHE A 97 2.63 -12.50 5.00
C PHE A 97 3.77 -12.92 4.08
N SER A 98 3.62 -14.04 3.37
CA SER A 98 4.62 -14.53 2.43
C SER A 98 4.82 -13.56 1.25
N VAL A 99 3.73 -12.95 0.78
CA VAL A 99 3.75 -11.92 -0.27
C VAL A 99 4.44 -10.63 0.20
N MET A 100 4.23 -10.22 1.44
CA MET A 100 4.91 -9.05 1.99
C MET A 100 6.41 -9.29 2.16
N ARG A 101 6.78 -10.50 2.59
CA ARG A 101 8.19 -10.91 2.68
C ARG A 101 8.87 -10.91 1.31
N SER A 102 8.22 -11.39 0.26
CA SER A 102 8.79 -11.36 -1.10
C SER A 102 8.93 -9.95 -1.67
N LYS A 103 8.10 -9.00 -1.22
CA LYS A 103 8.21 -7.57 -1.53
C LYS A 103 9.23 -6.81 -0.65
N GLY A 104 9.91 -7.49 0.28
CA GLY A 104 10.89 -6.87 1.18
C GLY A 104 10.27 -6.02 2.30
N ILE A 105 8.96 -6.17 2.55
CA ILE A 105 8.27 -5.44 3.63
C ILE A 105 8.50 -6.19 4.94
N ILE A 106 9.24 -5.58 5.86
CA ILE A 106 9.53 -6.15 7.18
C ILE A 106 8.45 -5.73 8.16
N ILE A 107 7.65 -6.70 8.61
CA ILE A 107 6.62 -6.51 9.64
C ILE A 107 7.24 -6.86 10.99
N GLY A 108 7.26 -5.88 11.90
CA GLY A 108 7.81 -6.06 13.25
C GLY A 108 6.87 -6.79 14.22
N GLY A 109 7.32 -6.88 15.47
CA GLY A 109 6.58 -7.48 16.58
C GLY A 109 7.02 -8.91 16.90
N ALA A 110 6.57 -9.43 18.03
CA ALA A 110 6.92 -10.78 18.50
C ALA A 110 6.38 -11.89 17.58
N VAL A 111 5.21 -11.65 16.96
CA VAL A 111 4.61 -12.56 15.97
C VAL A 111 4.13 -11.73 14.77
N PRO A 112 4.94 -11.61 13.70
CA PRO A 112 4.64 -10.77 12.55
C PRO A 112 3.28 -11.04 11.89
N SER A 113 2.86 -12.31 11.83
CA SER A 113 1.55 -12.69 11.28
C SER A 113 0.38 -12.14 12.10
N LYS A 114 0.53 -12.03 13.43
CA LYS A 114 -0.48 -11.41 14.30
C LYS A 114 -0.50 -9.88 14.12
N THR A 115 0.68 -9.26 13.99
CA THR A 115 0.79 -7.82 13.68
C THR A 115 0.11 -7.49 12.36
N LEU A 116 0.33 -8.31 11.33
CA LEU A 116 -0.32 -8.18 10.02
C LEU A 116 -1.83 -8.32 10.15
N ALA A 117 -2.32 -9.38 10.80
CA ALA A 117 -3.75 -9.60 11.01
C ALA A 117 -4.40 -8.42 11.74
N SER A 118 -3.76 -7.92 12.81
CA SER A 118 -4.23 -6.74 13.54
C SER A 118 -4.28 -5.49 12.66
N THR A 119 -3.27 -5.29 11.80
CA THR A 119 -3.21 -4.13 10.91
C THR A 119 -4.33 -4.17 9.88
N LEU A 120 -4.52 -5.32 9.23
CA LEU A 120 -5.57 -5.52 8.23
C LEU A 120 -6.97 -5.45 8.84
N SER A 121 -7.17 -6.01 10.04
CA SER A 121 -8.46 -5.93 10.75
C SER A 121 -8.82 -4.53 11.24
N THR A 122 -7.87 -3.58 11.27
CA THR A 122 -8.13 -2.17 11.62
C THR A 122 -8.32 -1.30 10.37
N SER A 123 -8.33 -1.89 9.17
CA SER A 123 -8.48 -1.16 7.92
C SER A 123 -9.86 -1.43 7.33
N ASP A 124 -10.57 -0.36 6.98
CA ASP A 124 -11.91 -0.42 6.40
C ASP A 124 -11.91 -0.96 4.95
N ARG A 125 -10.72 -1.25 4.40
CA ARG A 125 -10.55 -1.76 3.03
C ARG A 125 -10.66 -3.28 2.94
N PHE A 126 -10.62 -3.99 4.06
CA PHE A 126 -10.55 -5.44 4.08
C PHE A 126 -11.64 -6.05 4.96
N ASN A 127 -12.28 -7.09 4.43
CA ASN A 127 -13.18 -7.95 5.18
C ASN A 127 -12.51 -9.29 5.45
N ASN A 128 -12.61 -9.82 6.68
CA ASN A 128 -12.07 -11.14 7.04
C ASN A 128 -13.20 -12.15 7.28
N ILE A 129 -13.37 -13.07 6.33
CA ILE A 129 -14.33 -14.18 6.43
C ILE A 129 -13.56 -15.48 6.48
N ARG A 130 -13.46 -16.08 7.67
CA ARG A 130 -12.68 -17.31 7.91
C ARG A 130 -13.18 -18.49 7.09
N GLU A 131 -14.48 -18.56 6.85
CA GLU A 131 -15.13 -19.63 6.10
C GLU A 131 -14.78 -19.61 4.60
N LEU A 132 -14.43 -18.43 4.07
CA LEU A 132 -14.12 -18.23 2.65
C LEU A 132 -12.62 -18.07 2.38
N GLY A 133 -11.76 -18.53 3.30
CA GLY A 133 -10.30 -18.50 3.12
C GLY A 133 -9.61 -17.25 3.68
N GLY A 134 -10.32 -16.36 4.36
CA GLY A 134 -9.73 -15.27 5.15
C GLY A 134 -10.00 -13.86 4.60
N TYR A 135 -8.94 -13.07 4.46
CA TYR A 135 -9.02 -11.66 4.11
C TYR A 135 -9.35 -11.47 2.63
N GLY A 136 -10.35 -10.66 2.35
CA GLY A 136 -10.74 -10.17 1.04
C GLY A 136 -10.87 -8.66 1.05
N LEU A 137 -11.10 -8.07 -0.12
CA LEU A 137 -11.43 -6.65 -0.22
C LEU A 137 -12.85 -6.41 0.27
N GLU A 138 -13.08 -5.26 0.92
CA GLU A 138 -14.39 -4.86 1.42
C GLU A 138 -15.44 -4.84 0.30
N GLU A 139 -15.04 -4.43 -0.90
CA GLU A 139 -15.88 -4.40 -2.09
C GLU A 139 -16.44 -5.78 -2.51
N TRP A 140 -15.86 -6.88 -1.99
CA TRP A 140 -16.35 -8.24 -2.26
C TRP A 140 -17.45 -8.68 -1.29
N GLY A 141 -17.72 -7.92 -0.22
CA GLY A 141 -18.74 -8.22 0.78
C GLY A 141 -18.59 -9.63 1.36
N ASP A 142 -19.65 -10.45 1.24
CA ASP A 142 -19.68 -11.85 1.67
C ASP A 142 -19.30 -12.86 0.57
N SER A 143 -18.81 -12.37 -0.58
CA SER A 143 -18.42 -13.24 -1.69
C SER A 143 -16.98 -13.72 -1.57
N ALA A 144 -16.64 -14.86 -2.18
CA ALA A 144 -15.27 -15.41 -2.19
C ALA A 144 -14.25 -14.55 -2.97
N GLY A 145 -14.75 -13.59 -3.75
CA GLY A 145 -13.99 -12.70 -4.63
C GLY A 145 -14.56 -12.73 -6.05
N PRO A 146 -14.22 -11.74 -6.90
CA PRO A 146 -14.45 -11.83 -8.33
C PRO A 146 -13.51 -12.94 -8.79
N SER A 147 -14.04 -14.15 -8.96
CA SER A 147 -13.30 -15.26 -9.56
C SER A 147 -12.71 -14.75 -10.86
N VAL A 148 -11.45 -14.30 -10.82
CA VAL A 148 -10.70 -13.97 -12.02
C VAL A 148 -10.50 -15.33 -12.63
N GLU A 149 -11.41 -15.68 -13.55
CA GLU A 149 -11.28 -16.80 -14.45
C GLU A 149 -9.86 -16.71 -14.99
N MET A 150 -8.98 -17.56 -14.46
CA MET A 150 -7.69 -17.78 -15.07
C MET A 150 -8.05 -18.24 -16.47
N LYS A 151 -7.89 -17.36 -17.44
CA LYS A 151 -7.71 -17.74 -18.84
C LYS A 151 -6.67 -18.85 -18.80
N ASN A 152 -7.16 -20.08 -18.86
CA ASN A 152 -6.36 -21.26 -19.06
C ASN A 152 -5.52 -20.93 -20.28
N VAL A 153 -4.22 -20.73 -20.05
CA VAL A 153 -3.20 -20.85 -21.07
C VAL A 153 -3.21 -22.33 -21.42
N THR A 154 -4.19 -22.66 -22.26
CA THR A 154 -4.19 -23.83 -23.10
C THR A 154 -3.12 -23.51 -24.13
N ASP A 155 -1.95 -24.10 -23.98
CA ASP A 155 -1.11 -24.52 -25.10
C ASP A 155 -0.03 -25.48 -24.59
N ASP A 156 -0.32 -26.76 -24.83
CA ASP A 156 0.59 -27.78 -25.32
C ASP A 156 1.99 -27.90 -24.70
N LYS A 157 2.17 -28.94 -23.88
CA LYS A 157 2.98 -30.09 -24.32
C LYS A 157 2.86 -31.34 -23.42
N SER A 158 2.54 -32.43 -24.11
CA SER A 158 3.08 -33.77 -23.90
C SER A 158 2.42 -34.67 -22.84
N THR A 159 1.33 -35.27 -23.29
CA THR A 159 1.10 -36.72 -23.32
C THR A 159 2.37 -37.58 -23.14
N THR A 160 2.43 -38.37 -22.08
CA THR A 160 3.06 -39.70 -21.97
C THR A 160 2.42 -40.35 -20.75
N SER A 161 1.23 -40.94 -20.83
CA SER A 161 0.98 -42.31 -21.33
C SER A 161 2.12 -43.28 -21.04
N SER A 162 2.05 -43.91 -19.88
CA SER A 162 2.53 -45.28 -19.68
C SER A 162 1.69 -45.91 -18.58
N GLN A 163 0.74 -46.74 -19.01
CA GLN A 163 0.17 -47.79 -18.18
C GLN A 163 1.31 -48.67 -17.66
N ILE A 164 1.36 -48.88 -16.36
CA ILE A 164 2.03 -50.05 -15.79
C ILE A 164 1.01 -50.75 -14.89
N THR A 165 0.40 -51.77 -15.49
CA THR A 165 -0.41 -52.79 -14.86
C THR A 165 0.52 -53.73 -14.10
N GLY A 166 0.31 -53.92 -12.81
CA GLY A 166 1.10 -54.87 -12.01
C GLY A 166 0.74 -54.90 -10.53
N GLU A 167 -0.41 -55.48 -10.20
CA GLU A 167 -0.63 -56.18 -8.91
C GLU A 167 -0.20 -57.66 -9.05
N PRO A 168 -0.05 -58.43 -7.96
CA PRO A 168 0.55 -58.13 -6.67
C PRO A 168 1.56 -59.23 -6.27
N ALA A 169 2.77 -58.87 -5.81
CA ALA A 169 3.67 -59.84 -5.19
C ALA A 169 3.48 -59.82 -3.67
N SER A 170 2.78 -60.84 -3.18
CA SER A 170 2.83 -61.29 -1.79
C SER A 170 4.28 -61.32 -1.30
N SER A 171 4.56 -60.68 -0.16
CA SER A 171 5.75 -60.98 0.62
C SER A 171 5.34 -61.44 2.02
N PRO A 172 5.72 -62.67 2.42
CA PRO A 172 5.42 -63.26 3.72
C PRO A 172 6.54 -62.87 4.68
N PHE A 173 6.29 -61.92 5.58
CA PHE A 173 7.08 -61.84 6.81
C PHE A 173 6.13 -62.00 8.00
N GLU A 174 5.86 -63.26 8.25
CA GLU A 174 5.43 -63.82 9.51
C GLU A 174 6.65 -63.89 10.43
N THR A 175 6.74 -63.04 11.46
CA THR A 175 7.32 -63.41 12.78
C THR A 175 6.88 -62.34 13.80
N LYS A 176 5.89 -62.58 14.66
CA LYS A 176 5.87 -63.40 15.89
C LYS A 176 6.07 -62.53 17.15
N ASP A 177 5.06 -62.62 18.01
CA ASP A 177 5.13 -62.70 19.47
C ASP A 177 5.50 -61.51 20.36
N GLN A 178 4.62 -61.37 21.38
CA GLN A 178 4.87 -60.94 22.76
C GLN A 178 5.04 -59.43 22.98
N ASN A 179 4.45 -58.78 23.99
CA ASN A 179 4.22 -59.27 25.34
C ASN A 179 3.21 -58.36 26.11
N ASN A 180 2.62 -58.96 27.13
CA ASN A 180 1.78 -58.43 28.19
C ASN A 180 2.38 -57.27 29.01
N GLY A 181 1.49 -56.51 29.66
CA GLY A 181 1.80 -55.65 30.81
C GLY A 181 0.83 -54.46 30.88
N SER A 182 -0.44 -54.60 31.29
CA SER A 182 -0.95 -54.87 32.65
C SER A 182 -0.76 -53.67 33.61
N TRP A 183 -1.91 -53.19 34.08
CA TRP A 183 -2.24 -52.23 35.17
C TRP A 183 -2.16 -50.73 34.85
#